data_AF-A0A6G1R7Y7-F1
#
_entry.id   AF-A0A6G1R7Y7-F1
#
_cell.length_a   1.000
_cell.length_b   1.000
_cell.length_c   1.000
_cell.angle_alpha   90.00
_cell.angle_beta   90.00
_cell.angle_gamma   90.00
#
_symmetry.space_group_name_H-M   'P 1'
#
loop_
_entity.id
_entity.type
_entity.pdbx_description
1 polymer ?
#
loop_
_entity_poly.entity_id
_entity_poly.type
_entity_poly.pdbx_seq_one_letter_code
_entity_poly.pdbx_strand_id
1 'polypeptide(L)'
;PAVGSVLAAIRAVTQAGAAGTLLIVKNYTGDRLNFGLALERARAEGTDVRMVVVGDDCAFAAPKKAGRRGLCGTVLIHKVAGALAEAGASLDEIVKKVSAATKDMGTLGLSLSPCSVPGSKPTFQLAADEMELGLGIHGEAGVCRMKVLPADEAVETMLAHMTDPSNASRLPLSPGASVVLVVNNLGGLSCLELGIVASAAVRCLESRGIRIARALVGSFMTALEMAGVSLTLMLVDEELVGLIDADTTAVAWPNLPAAPATSQRQE
;
A
#
# COMPACT_ATOMS: atom_id res chain seq x y z
N PRO A 1 -5.88 -13.66 10.44
CA PRO A 1 -6.96 -14.03 11.38
C PRO A 1 -7.38 -15.48 11.15
N ALA A 2 -7.99 -16.15 12.14
CA ALA A 2 -8.53 -17.50 11.94
C ALA A 2 -9.76 -17.47 11.02
N VAL A 3 -9.97 -18.57 10.28
CA VAL A 3 -11.10 -18.74 9.33
C VAL A 3 -12.45 -18.41 9.95
N GLY A 4 -12.70 -18.90 11.18
CA GLY A 4 -13.97 -18.70 11.88
C GLY A 4 -14.28 -17.23 12.14
N SER A 5 -13.27 -16.41 12.45
CA SER A 5 -13.45 -14.97 12.67
C SER A 5 -13.78 -14.23 11.36
N VAL A 6 -13.13 -14.60 10.26
CA VAL A 6 -13.43 -14.01 8.94
C VAL A 6 -14.85 -14.38 8.50
N LEU A 7 -15.24 -15.64 8.64
CA LEU A 7 -16.59 -16.10 8.32
C LEU A 7 -17.66 -15.41 9.19
N ALA A 8 -17.38 -15.22 10.49
CA ALA A 8 -18.28 -14.48 11.37
C ALA A 8 -18.50 -13.04 10.91
N ALA A 9 -17.45 -12.35 10.46
CA ALA A 9 -17.57 -10.99 9.92
C ALA A 9 -18.41 -10.95 8.62
N ILE A 10 -18.19 -11.90 7.70
CA ILE A 10 -18.99 -12.01 6.46
C ILE A 10 -20.48 -12.20 6.80
N ARG A 11 -20.79 -13.11 7.74
CA ARG A 11 -22.17 -13.33 8.17
C ARG A 11 -22.78 -12.10 8.81
N ALA A 12 -22.02 -11.38 9.64
CA ALA A 12 -22.51 -10.17 10.31
C ALA A 12 -22.91 -9.09 9.30
N VAL A 13 -22.09 -8.80 8.28
CA VAL A 13 -22.44 -7.80 7.26
C VAL A 13 -23.59 -8.27 6.36
N THR A 14 -23.65 -9.57 6.07
CA THR A 14 -24.76 -10.16 5.30
C THR A 14 -26.09 -10.04 6.07
N GLN A 15 -26.09 -10.34 7.37
CA GLN A 15 -27.26 -10.17 8.25
C GLN A 15 -27.68 -8.70 8.41
N ALA A 16 -26.73 -7.78 8.31
CA ALA A 16 -26.99 -6.34 8.27
C ALA A 16 -27.54 -5.85 6.92
N GLY A 17 -27.76 -6.74 5.94
CA GLY A 17 -28.38 -6.43 4.66
C GLY A 17 -27.41 -6.07 3.54
N ALA A 18 -26.12 -6.42 3.66
CA ALA A 18 -25.17 -6.21 2.57
C ALA A 18 -25.60 -6.99 1.30
N ALA A 19 -25.65 -6.29 0.16
CA ALA A 19 -25.99 -6.90 -1.14
C ALA A 19 -24.94 -7.89 -1.64
N GLY A 20 -23.72 -7.82 -1.10
CA GLY A 20 -22.59 -8.69 -1.39
C GLY A 20 -21.39 -8.28 -0.55
N THR A 21 -20.36 -9.13 -0.48
CA THR A 21 -19.16 -8.86 0.33
C THR A 21 -17.89 -8.95 -0.49
N LEU A 22 -17.06 -7.92 -0.45
CA LEU A 22 -15.70 -7.93 -0.99
C LEU A 22 -14.67 -8.11 0.13
N LEU A 23 -13.85 -9.17 0.02
CA LEU A 23 -12.68 -9.39 0.86
C LEU A 23 -11.45 -8.78 0.19
N ILE A 24 -10.84 -7.78 0.81
CA ILE A 24 -9.56 -7.20 0.37
C ILE A 24 -8.46 -7.82 1.21
N VAL A 25 -7.58 -8.60 0.58
CA VAL A 25 -6.64 -9.47 1.28
C VAL A 25 -5.21 -9.15 0.87
N LYS A 26 -4.35 -8.80 1.84
CA LYS A 26 -2.91 -8.64 1.59
C LYS A 26 -2.32 -9.98 1.14
N ASN A 27 -1.41 -9.99 0.18
CA ASN A 27 -0.83 -11.22 -0.37
C ASN A 27 0.21 -11.87 0.57
N TYR A 28 -0.28 -12.41 1.68
CA TYR A 28 0.44 -13.28 2.59
C TYR A 28 -0.18 -14.66 2.59
N THR A 29 0.65 -15.72 2.63
CA THR A 29 0.18 -17.11 2.53
C THR A 29 -0.90 -17.42 3.57
N GLY A 30 -0.66 -17.06 4.83
CA GLY A 30 -1.61 -17.28 5.92
C GLY A 30 -2.93 -16.54 5.70
N ASP A 31 -2.88 -15.29 5.22
CA ASP A 31 -4.08 -14.50 4.93
C ASP A 31 -4.87 -15.11 3.78
N ARG A 32 -4.21 -15.45 2.66
CA ARG A 32 -4.87 -16.06 1.50
C ARG A 32 -5.56 -17.38 1.83
N LEU A 33 -4.91 -18.25 2.60
CA LEU A 33 -5.49 -19.53 2.99
C LEU A 33 -6.69 -19.33 3.92
N ASN A 34 -6.56 -18.48 4.94
CA ASN A 34 -7.62 -18.26 5.91
C ASN A 34 -8.85 -17.56 5.31
N PHE A 35 -8.63 -16.48 4.54
CA PHE A 35 -9.72 -15.76 3.88
C PHE A 35 -10.32 -16.57 2.73
N GLY A 36 -9.51 -17.30 1.96
CA GLY A 36 -10.00 -18.18 0.91
C GLY A 36 -10.93 -19.27 1.44
N LEU A 37 -10.55 -19.95 2.53
CA LEU A 37 -11.41 -20.95 3.15
C LEU A 37 -12.69 -20.34 3.76
N ALA A 38 -12.61 -19.14 4.34
CA ALA A 38 -13.79 -18.44 4.84
C ALA A 38 -14.74 -18.04 3.70
N LEU A 39 -14.21 -17.58 2.57
CA LEU A 39 -14.96 -17.25 1.36
C LEU A 39 -15.70 -18.48 0.83
N GLU A 40 -15.03 -19.63 0.69
CA GLU A 40 -15.66 -20.85 0.18
C GLU A 40 -16.79 -21.33 1.10
N ARG A 41 -16.61 -21.22 2.43
CA ARG A 41 -17.66 -21.53 3.41
C ARG A 41 -18.86 -20.58 3.29
N ALA A 42 -18.61 -19.29 3.17
CA ALA A 42 -19.69 -18.30 3.01
C ALA A 42 -20.47 -18.48 1.70
N ARG A 43 -19.78 -18.85 0.60
CA ARG A 43 -20.43 -19.19 -0.67
C ARG A 43 -21.28 -20.45 -0.56
N ALA A 44 -20.80 -21.47 0.15
CA ALA A 44 -21.59 -22.68 0.42
C ALA A 44 -22.85 -22.38 1.26
N GLU A 45 -22.85 -21.28 2.03
CA GLU A 45 -24.02 -20.75 2.75
C GLU A 45 -24.91 -19.84 1.88
N GLY A 46 -24.62 -19.70 0.59
CA GLY A 46 -25.39 -18.91 -0.37
C GLY A 46 -25.08 -17.41 -0.36
N THR A 47 -24.00 -16.98 0.30
CA THR A 47 -23.61 -15.56 0.33
C THR A 47 -22.79 -15.19 -0.90
N ASP A 48 -23.09 -14.04 -1.53
CA ASP A 48 -22.29 -13.51 -2.63
C ASP A 48 -21.02 -12.82 -2.11
N VAL A 49 -19.91 -13.57 -2.13
CA VAL A 49 -18.61 -13.09 -1.65
C VAL A 49 -17.57 -13.13 -2.77
N ARG A 50 -16.76 -12.08 -2.86
CA ARG A 50 -15.61 -11.96 -3.77
C ARG A 50 -14.36 -11.66 -2.97
N MET A 51 -13.19 -11.93 -3.56
CA MET A 51 -11.92 -11.64 -2.94
C MET A 51 -10.99 -11.01 -3.97
N VAL A 52 -10.36 -9.88 -3.59
CA VAL A 52 -9.24 -9.29 -4.31
C VAL A 52 -8.00 -9.37 -3.44
N VAL A 53 -6.91 -9.89 -4.00
CA VAL A 53 -5.62 -9.98 -3.35
C VAL A 53 -4.77 -8.79 -3.76
N VAL A 54 -4.22 -8.06 -2.78
CA VAL A 54 -3.34 -6.91 -3.00
C VAL A 54 -1.88 -7.35 -2.86
N GLY A 55 -1.09 -7.12 -3.90
CA GLY A 55 0.34 -7.43 -3.97
C GLY A 55 1.10 -6.30 -4.66
N ASP A 56 1.34 -5.22 -3.92
CA ASP A 56 1.92 -3.96 -4.39
C ASP A 56 3.42 -3.84 -4.11
N ASP A 57 4.02 -4.74 -3.34
CA ASP A 57 5.46 -4.69 -3.05
C ASP A 57 6.35 -4.83 -4.29
N CYS A 58 7.27 -3.89 -4.49
CA CYS A 58 8.23 -3.82 -5.60
C CYS A 58 9.63 -4.32 -5.25
N ALA A 59 9.85 -4.85 -4.05
CA ALA A 59 11.17 -5.26 -3.56
C ALA A 59 11.85 -6.28 -4.49
N PHE A 60 11.19 -7.38 -4.86
CA PHE A 60 11.88 -8.50 -5.50
C PHE A 60 11.82 -8.43 -7.04
N ALA A 61 13.01 -8.37 -7.67
CA ALA A 61 13.16 -8.35 -9.12
C ALA A 61 12.71 -9.64 -9.82
N ALA A 62 12.73 -10.78 -9.11
CA ALA A 62 12.26 -12.06 -9.62
C ALA A 62 10.91 -12.47 -8.99
N PRO A 63 9.98 -13.05 -9.76
CA PRO A 63 8.72 -13.53 -9.22
C PRO A 63 8.97 -14.62 -8.17
N LYS A 64 8.48 -14.41 -6.94
CA LYS A 64 8.40 -15.47 -5.93
C LYS A 64 7.17 -16.34 -6.20
N LYS A 65 7.22 -17.61 -5.80
CA LYS A 65 6.07 -18.54 -5.91
C LYS A 65 4.78 -18.00 -5.26
N ALA A 66 4.90 -17.22 -4.18
CA ALA A 66 3.78 -16.61 -3.49
C ALA A 66 3.28 -15.27 -4.10
N GLY A 67 4.02 -14.69 -5.05
CA GLY A 67 3.78 -13.35 -5.58
C GLY A 67 4.39 -12.22 -4.73
N ARG A 68 4.01 -10.97 -5.06
CA ARG A 68 4.42 -9.73 -4.36
C ARG A 68 3.68 -9.59 -3.03
N ARG A 69 4.34 -9.13 -1.95
CA ARG A 69 3.66 -8.87 -0.66
C ARG A 69 2.63 -7.75 -0.81
N GLY A 70 1.57 -7.79 0.01
CA GLY A 70 0.61 -6.69 0.12
C GLY A 70 1.02 -5.72 1.22
N LEU A 71 1.32 -4.47 0.87
CA LEU A 71 1.81 -3.41 1.73
C LEU A 71 0.84 -2.21 1.70
N CYS A 72 1.37 -0.99 1.87
CA CYS A 72 0.58 0.22 2.13
C CYS A 72 -0.40 0.58 0.99
N GLY A 73 -0.19 0.12 -0.24
CA GLY A 73 -1.14 0.27 -1.35
C GLY A 73 -2.52 -0.34 -1.06
N THR A 74 -2.58 -1.30 -0.15
CA THR A 74 -3.85 -1.86 0.36
C THR A 74 -4.78 -0.78 0.94
N VAL A 75 -4.23 0.25 1.59
CA VAL A 75 -5.02 1.35 2.18
C VAL A 75 -5.72 2.17 1.08
N LEU A 76 -5.05 2.40 -0.05
CA LEU A 76 -5.67 3.04 -1.22
C LEU A 76 -6.79 2.18 -1.80
N ILE A 77 -6.59 0.87 -1.85
CA ILE A 77 -7.62 -0.07 -2.31
C ILE A 77 -8.84 -0.07 -1.40
N HIS A 78 -8.67 0.01 -0.08
CA HIS A 78 -9.79 0.20 0.84
C HIS A 78 -10.58 1.47 0.51
N LYS A 79 -9.88 2.59 0.25
CA LYS A 79 -10.53 3.86 -0.07
C LYS A 79 -11.33 3.78 -1.36
N VAL A 80 -10.73 3.25 -2.43
CA VAL A 80 -11.37 3.11 -3.75
C VAL A 80 -12.58 2.19 -3.68
N ALA A 81 -12.45 1.03 -3.04
CA ALA A 81 -13.55 0.08 -2.87
C ALA A 81 -14.69 0.67 -2.03
N GLY A 82 -14.34 1.34 -0.93
CA GLY A 82 -15.32 1.98 -0.05
C GLY A 82 -16.08 3.10 -0.74
N ALA A 83 -15.40 3.95 -1.51
CA ALA A 83 -16.03 5.03 -2.28
C ALA A 83 -17.01 4.49 -3.34
N LEU A 84 -16.64 3.42 -4.05
CA LEU A 84 -17.54 2.78 -5.01
C LEU A 84 -18.75 2.13 -4.33
N ALA A 85 -18.54 1.46 -3.19
CA ALA A 85 -19.62 0.86 -2.42
C ALA A 85 -20.61 1.92 -1.89
N GLU A 86 -20.09 3.04 -1.38
CA GLU A 86 -20.91 4.18 -0.92
C GLU A 86 -21.70 4.81 -2.08
N ALA A 87 -21.10 4.88 -3.27
CA ALA A 87 -21.76 5.33 -4.50
C ALA A 87 -22.80 4.33 -5.06
N GLY A 88 -22.98 3.17 -4.42
CA GLY A 88 -23.95 2.15 -4.82
C GLY A 88 -23.52 1.28 -6.00
N ALA A 89 -22.22 1.24 -6.32
CA ALA A 89 -21.70 0.34 -7.37
C ALA A 89 -21.94 -1.13 -7.00
N SER A 90 -22.18 -1.97 -8.01
CA SER A 90 -22.34 -3.40 -7.82
C SER A 90 -21.04 -4.07 -7.39
N LEU A 91 -21.14 -5.24 -6.73
CA LEU A 91 -19.97 -6.00 -6.30
C LEU A 91 -19.01 -6.33 -7.48
N ASP A 92 -19.56 -6.63 -8.65
CA ASP A 92 -18.75 -6.95 -9.84
C ASP A 92 -18.02 -5.72 -10.39
N GLU A 93 -18.65 -4.54 -10.38
CA GLU A 93 -18.01 -3.27 -10.76
C GLU A 93 -16.87 -2.92 -9.79
N ILE A 94 -17.11 -3.07 -8.48
CA ILE A 94 -16.09 -2.83 -7.46
C ILE A 94 -14.91 -3.79 -7.67
N VAL A 95 -15.17 -5.09 -7.81
CA VAL A 95 -14.12 -6.10 -8.06
C VAL A 95 -13.32 -5.76 -9.32
N LYS A 96 -14.00 -5.40 -10.41
CA LYS A 96 -13.35 -5.05 -11.67
C LYS A 96 -12.43 -3.83 -11.51
N LYS A 97 -12.93 -2.72 -10.95
CA LYS A 97 -12.16 -1.48 -10.80
C LYS A 97 -10.99 -1.67 -9.84
N VAL A 98 -11.25 -2.30 -8.69
CA VAL A 98 -10.21 -2.57 -7.67
C VAL A 98 -9.14 -3.55 -8.18
N SER A 99 -9.51 -4.60 -8.93
CA SER A 99 -8.54 -5.54 -9.51
C SER A 99 -7.68 -4.92 -10.61
N ALA A 100 -8.17 -3.86 -11.27
CA ALA A 100 -7.35 -3.08 -12.20
C ALA A 100 -6.39 -2.19 -11.41
N ALA A 101 -6.90 -1.42 -10.45
CA ALA A 101 -6.11 -0.49 -9.64
C ALA A 101 -4.95 -1.17 -8.87
N THR A 102 -5.12 -2.42 -8.42
CA THR A 102 -4.04 -3.19 -7.76
C THR A 102 -2.85 -3.50 -8.66
N LYS A 103 -3.02 -3.48 -9.99
CA LYS A 103 -1.92 -3.74 -10.95
C LYS A 103 -1.10 -2.49 -11.20
N ASP A 104 -1.73 -1.33 -11.07
CA ASP A 104 -1.15 -0.02 -11.39
C ASP A 104 -0.61 0.69 -10.14
N MET A 105 -0.07 -0.10 -9.21
CA MET A 105 0.56 0.40 -7.99
C MET A 105 1.84 -0.35 -7.61
N GLY A 106 2.72 0.39 -6.92
CA GLY A 106 3.97 -0.11 -6.40
C GLY A 106 4.28 0.48 -5.03
N THR A 107 4.80 -0.33 -4.13
CA THR A 107 5.27 0.06 -2.81
C THR A 107 6.66 -0.48 -2.56
N LEU A 108 7.55 0.34 -1.99
CA LEU A 108 8.83 -0.12 -1.48
C LEU A 108 9.11 0.49 -0.11
N GLY A 109 9.56 -0.35 0.82
CA GLY A 109 9.98 0.06 2.15
C GLY A 109 11.49 0.30 2.24
N LEU A 110 11.90 1.11 3.21
CA LEU A 110 13.28 1.29 3.63
C LEU A 110 13.29 1.45 5.15
N SER A 111 14.12 0.67 5.84
CA SER A 111 14.15 0.63 7.30
C SER A 111 15.56 0.79 7.86
N LEU A 112 15.68 1.59 8.92
CA LEU A 112 16.88 1.78 9.73
C LEU A 112 16.96 0.78 10.89
N SER A 113 15.81 0.22 11.29
CA SER A 113 15.74 -0.80 12.34
C SER A 113 14.69 -1.87 12.01
N PRO A 114 14.82 -3.09 12.57
CA PRO A 114 13.72 -4.06 12.64
C PRO A 114 12.61 -3.56 13.60
N CYS A 115 11.53 -4.32 13.66
CA CYS A 115 10.56 -4.28 14.77
C CYS A 115 10.64 -5.52 15.65
N SER A 116 10.07 -5.42 16.84
CA SER A 116 10.02 -6.47 17.85
C SER A 116 8.56 -6.80 18.15
N VAL A 117 8.18 -8.05 17.90
CA VAL A 117 6.86 -8.53 18.38
C VAL A 117 6.88 -8.52 19.92
N PRO A 118 5.85 -7.99 20.60
CA PRO A 118 5.81 -7.95 22.06
C PRO A 118 6.13 -9.31 22.69
N GLY A 119 7.09 -9.32 23.62
CA GLY A 119 7.57 -10.55 24.26
C GLY A 119 8.65 -11.31 23.47
N SER A 120 9.09 -10.80 22.33
CA SER A 120 10.15 -11.38 21.49
C SER A 120 11.28 -10.36 21.26
N LYS A 121 12.47 -10.89 20.94
CA LYS A 121 13.57 -10.06 20.43
C LYS A 121 13.32 -9.70 18.95
N PRO A 122 13.99 -8.67 18.40
CA PRO A 122 13.96 -8.38 16.97
C PRO A 122 14.32 -9.61 16.13
N THR A 123 13.63 -9.78 14.99
CA THR A 123 13.83 -10.94 14.09
C THR A 123 15.17 -10.91 13.36
N PHE A 124 15.78 -9.73 13.23
CA PHE A 124 17.12 -9.51 12.69
C PHE A 124 17.76 -8.28 13.35
N GLN A 125 19.03 -8.00 13.03
CA GLN A 125 19.73 -6.79 13.46
C GLN A 125 20.33 -6.08 12.24
N LEU A 126 20.36 -4.75 12.33
CA LEU A 126 21.10 -3.84 11.44
C LEU A 126 22.15 -3.12 12.27
N ALA A 127 23.32 -2.88 11.69
CA ALA A 127 24.30 -1.99 12.31
C ALA A 127 23.78 -0.55 12.34
N ALA A 128 24.33 0.30 13.21
CA ALA A 128 23.89 1.68 13.38
C ALA A 128 24.03 2.54 12.12
N ASP A 129 24.91 2.13 11.19
CA ASP A 129 25.13 2.80 9.92
C ASP A 129 24.55 2.03 8.72
N GLU A 130 23.68 1.06 8.97
CA GLU A 130 22.99 0.27 7.94
C GLU A 130 21.51 0.63 7.82
N MET A 131 21.00 0.47 6.61
CA MET A 131 19.58 0.47 6.29
C MET A 131 19.24 -0.70 5.36
N GLU A 132 18.01 -1.19 5.41
CA GLU A 132 17.54 -2.32 4.61
C GLU A 132 16.42 -1.91 3.66
N LEU A 133 16.66 -2.12 2.36
CA LEU A 133 15.71 -1.81 1.29
C LEU A 133 14.75 -2.97 1.07
N GLY A 134 13.47 -2.66 0.95
CA GLY A 134 12.41 -3.62 0.66
C GLY A 134 12.04 -4.51 1.84
N LEU A 135 12.26 -4.08 3.07
CA LEU A 135 11.81 -4.82 4.25
C LEU A 135 10.27 -4.95 4.27
N GLY A 136 9.76 -6.09 4.72
CA GLY A 136 8.31 -6.32 4.85
C GLY A 136 7.75 -5.84 6.18
N ILE A 137 6.42 -5.71 6.26
CA ILE A 137 5.70 -5.22 7.45
C ILE A 137 5.67 -6.20 8.64
N HIS A 138 6.15 -7.44 8.47
CA HIS A 138 6.34 -8.38 9.57
C HIS A 138 7.83 -8.64 9.85
N GLY A 139 8.72 -7.76 9.39
CA GLY A 139 10.16 -7.91 9.54
C GLY A 139 10.76 -8.96 8.62
N GLU A 140 10.08 -9.31 7.51
CA GLU A 140 10.65 -10.20 6.49
C GLU A 140 11.80 -9.49 5.77
N ALA A 141 12.89 -10.24 5.57
CA ALA A 141 14.09 -9.73 4.91
C ALA A 141 13.78 -9.04 3.57
N GLY A 142 14.47 -7.93 3.34
CA GLY A 142 14.39 -7.13 2.15
C GLY A 142 15.26 -7.67 1.01
N VAL A 143 15.63 -6.75 0.12
CA VAL A 143 16.41 -7.02 -1.09
C VAL A 143 17.89 -6.91 -0.80
N CYS A 144 18.27 -5.85 -0.09
CA CYS A 144 19.66 -5.55 0.20
C CYS A 144 19.79 -4.68 1.44
N ARG A 145 20.93 -4.85 2.13
CA ARG A 145 21.40 -3.96 3.17
C ARG A 145 22.46 -3.05 2.58
N MET A 146 22.45 -1.79 2.99
CA MET A 146 23.39 -0.78 2.53
C MET A 146 23.68 0.23 3.63
N LYS A 147 24.68 1.07 3.43
CA LYS A 147 24.93 2.17 4.36
C LYS A 147 23.76 3.15 4.34
N VAL A 148 23.50 3.78 5.49
CA VAL A 148 22.53 4.86 5.60
C VAL A 148 22.92 5.96 4.60
N LEU A 149 21.96 6.34 3.75
CA LEU A 149 22.12 7.39 2.75
C LEU A 149 21.43 8.68 3.22
N PRO A 150 21.85 9.85 2.69
CA PRO A 150 21.02 11.05 2.75
C PRO A 150 19.62 10.80 2.20
N ALA A 151 18.62 11.50 2.73
CA ALA A 151 17.21 11.25 2.39
C ALA A 151 16.91 11.37 0.88
N ASP A 152 17.53 12.33 0.19
CA ASP A 152 17.37 12.50 -1.27
C ASP A 152 17.89 11.27 -2.04
N GLU A 153 19.07 10.77 -1.69
CA GLU A 153 19.68 9.58 -2.31
C GLU A 153 18.93 8.30 -1.96
N ALA A 154 18.41 8.18 -0.73
CA ALA A 154 17.59 7.07 -0.30
C ALA A 154 16.28 7.00 -1.11
N VAL A 155 15.59 8.14 -1.28
CA VAL A 155 14.38 8.24 -2.09
C VAL A 155 14.65 7.94 -3.55
N GLU A 156 15.73 8.48 -4.12
CA GLU A 156 16.14 8.19 -5.49
C GLU A 156 16.39 6.68 -5.69
N THR A 157 17.08 6.06 -4.72
CA THR A 157 17.32 4.61 -4.71
C THR A 157 16.01 3.83 -4.69
N MET A 158 15.05 4.22 -3.84
CA MET A 158 13.75 3.57 -3.76
C MET A 158 12.97 3.69 -5.08
N LEU A 159 12.86 4.90 -5.63
CA LEU A 159 12.10 5.16 -6.85
C LEU A 159 12.76 4.55 -8.08
N ALA A 160 14.09 4.58 -8.19
CA ALA A 160 14.82 3.87 -9.24
C ALA A 160 14.55 2.37 -9.17
N HIS A 161 14.65 1.76 -8.00
CA HIS A 161 14.36 0.32 -7.81
C HIS A 161 12.92 -0.05 -8.16
N MET A 162 11.94 0.78 -7.76
CA MET A 162 10.52 0.57 -8.05
C MET A 162 10.18 0.68 -9.53
N THR A 163 10.97 1.42 -10.31
CA THR A 163 10.66 1.74 -11.72
C THR A 163 11.63 1.08 -12.71
N ASP A 164 12.65 0.37 -12.23
CA ASP A 164 13.63 -0.32 -13.06
C ASP A 164 12.97 -1.32 -14.03
N PRO A 165 13.17 -1.18 -15.36
CA PRO A 165 12.65 -2.12 -16.35
C PRO A 165 13.04 -3.58 -16.13
N SER A 166 14.19 -3.85 -15.52
CA SER A 166 14.68 -5.19 -15.20
C SER A 166 13.98 -5.83 -13.99
N ASN A 167 13.28 -5.03 -13.18
CA ASN A 167 12.51 -5.52 -12.04
C ASN A 167 11.13 -6.02 -12.52
N ALA A 168 10.86 -7.32 -12.34
CA ALA A 168 9.58 -7.91 -12.71
C ALA A 168 8.39 -7.40 -11.86
N SER A 169 8.68 -6.83 -10.69
CA SER A 169 7.70 -6.23 -9.78
C SER A 169 7.58 -4.71 -9.95
N ARG A 170 8.18 -4.13 -11.00
CA ARG A 170 8.20 -2.68 -11.20
C ARG A 170 6.81 -2.08 -11.38
N LEU A 171 6.69 -0.80 -11.03
CA LEU A 171 5.62 0.06 -11.49
C LEU A 171 6.05 0.69 -12.83
N PRO A 172 5.30 0.52 -13.93
CA PRO A 172 5.60 1.17 -15.21
C PRO A 172 5.29 2.67 -15.11
N LEU A 173 6.27 3.45 -14.65
CA LEU A 173 6.16 4.89 -14.49
C LEU A 173 6.85 5.61 -15.66
N SER A 174 6.14 6.52 -16.31
CA SER A 174 6.65 7.30 -17.45
C SER A 174 6.38 8.79 -17.26
N PRO A 175 7.21 9.70 -17.81
CA PRO A 175 6.94 11.13 -17.81
C PRO A 175 5.52 11.43 -18.32
N GLY A 176 4.83 12.37 -17.67
CA GLY A 176 3.43 12.72 -17.94
C GLY A 176 2.40 11.86 -17.20
N ALA A 177 2.82 10.76 -16.55
CA ALA A 177 1.91 9.99 -15.70
C ALA A 177 1.47 10.80 -14.48
N SER A 178 0.25 10.52 -14.01
CA SER A 178 -0.32 11.09 -12.79
C SER A 178 -0.38 10.02 -11.70
N VAL A 179 0.03 10.36 -10.48
CA VAL A 179 0.06 9.42 -9.36
C VAL A 179 -0.57 9.99 -8.08
N VAL A 180 -1.08 9.09 -7.24
CA VAL A 180 -1.19 9.33 -5.81
C VAL A 180 0.07 8.80 -5.13
N LEU A 181 0.75 9.68 -4.38
CA LEU A 181 1.91 9.36 -3.56
C LEU A 181 1.47 9.12 -2.12
N VAL A 182 1.92 8.03 -1.51
CA VAL A 182 1.83 7.81 -0.05
C VAL A 182 3.25 7.68 0.51
N VAL A 183 3.58 8.56 1.45
CA VAL A 183 4.80 8.48 2.27
C VAL A 183 4.39 7.99 3.64
N ASN A 184 4.49 6.67 3.81
CA ASN A 184 3.98 5.96 4.97
C ASN A 184 5.09 5.70 5.99
N ASN A 185 4.85 6.09 7.24
CA ASN A 185 5.71 5.79 8.37
C ASN A 185 5.47 4.34 8.83
N LEU A 186 6.54 3.56 8.92
CA LEU A 186 6.49 2.18 9.42
C LEU A 186 6.36 2.12 10.95
N GLY A 187 6.50 3.24 11.64
CA GLY A 187 6.09 3.44 13.02
C GLY A 187 7.09 4.25 13.84
N GLY A 188 8.38 4.04 13.62
CA GLY A 188 9.46 4.58 14.45
C GLY A 188 10.07 5.91 13.99
N LEU A 189 9.64 6.49 12.86
CA LEU A 189 10.14 7.79 12.42
C LEU A 189 9.37 8.96 13.06
N SER A 190 10.06 10.06 13.30
CA SER A 190 9.42 11.33 13.67
C SER A 190 8.70 11.98 12.49
N CYS A 191 7.74 12.87 12.79
CA CYS A 191 7.07 13.66 11.75
C CYS A 191 8.02 14.55 10.94
N LEU A 192 9.14 14.98 11.55
CA LEU A 192 10.15 15.80 10.87
C LEU A 192 10.91 14.97 9.82
N GLU A 193 11.36 13.78 10.20
CA GLU A 193 12.04 12.85 9.27
C GLU A 193 11.10 12.45 8.12
N LEU A 194 9.83 12.15 8.44
CA LEU A 194 8.82 11.82 7.43
C LEU A 194 8.58 12.98 6.47
N GLY A 195 8.57 14.22 6.96
CA GLY A 195 8.46 15.43 6.15
C GLY A 195 9.66 15.65 5.21
N ILE A 196 10.87 15.34 5.68
CA ILE A 196 12.09 15.40 4.86
C ILE A 196 12.00 14.39 3.70
N VAL A 197 11.62 13.14 4.01
CA VAL A 197 11.45 12.09 2.99
C VAL A 197 10.34 12.46 2.00
N ALA A 198 9.22 13.01 2.48
CA ALA A 198 8.13 13.46 1.62
C ALA A 198 8.56 14.58 0.67
N SER A 199 9.31 15.55 1.17
CA SER A 199 9.86 16.64 0.36
C SER A 199 10.80 16.11 -0.73
N ALA A 200 11.67 15.15 -0.39
CA ALA A 200 12.56 14.48 -1.34
C ALA A 200 11.78 13.69 -2.41
N ALA A 201 10.76 12.93 -2.00
CA ALA A 201 9.91 12.15 -2.91
C ALA A 201 9.17 13.03 -3.91
N VAL A 202 8.60 14.16 -3.45
CA VAL A 202 7.94 15.13 -4.32
C VAL A 202 8.93 15.69 -5.36
N ARG A 203 10.09 16.21 -4.94
CA ARG A 203 11.09 16.74 -5.88
C ARG A 203 11.58 15.72 -6.89
N CYS A 204 11.83 14.48 -6.45
CA CYS A 204 12.31 13.41 -7.31
C CYS A 204 11.25 12.99 -8.35
N LEU A 205 9.98 12.91 -7.98
CA LEU A 205 8.91 12.60 -8.93
C LEU A 205 8.69 13.74 -9.94
N GLU A 206 8.71 14.99 -9.48
CA GLU A 206 8.56 16.15 -10.35
C GLU A 206 9.71 16.29 -11.35
N SER A 207 10.96 16.03 -10.93
CA SER A 207 12.12 16.05 -11.83
C SER A 207 12.07 14.94 -12.89
N ARG A 208 11.33 13.86 -12.63
CA ARG A 208 11.02 12.78 -13.59
C ARG A 208 9.79 13.09 -14.46
N GLY A 209 9.21 14.28 -14.35
CA GLY A 209 8.03 14.69 -15.11
C GLY A 209 6.75 13.99 -14.68
N ILE A 210 6.67 13.48 -13.44
CA ILE A 210 5.49 12.81 -12.90
C ILE A 210 4.60 13.83 -12.19
N ARG A 211 3.31 13.82 -12.50
CA ARG A 211 2.32 14.66 -11.83
C ARG A 211 1.85 13.99 -10.55
N ILE A 212 1.91 14.70 -9.43
CA ILE A 212 1.41 14.21 -8.14
C ILE A 212 -0.01 14.75 -7.93
N ALA A 213 -1.02 13.92 -8.22
CA ALA A 213 -2.41 14.30 -8.02
C ALA A 213 -2.73 14.51 -6.55
N ARG A 214 -2.34 13.57 -5.68
CA ARG A 214 -2.47 13.67 -4.22
C ARG A 214 -1.21 13.13 -3.54
N ALA A 215 -0.90 13.69 -2.38
CA ALA A 215 0.17 13.22 -1.53
C ALA A 215 -0.37 12.98 -0.12
N LEU A 216 -0.20 11.76 0.39
CA LEU A 216 -0.56 11.38 1.75
C LEU A 216 0.73 11.15 2.54
N VAL A 217 0.87 11.80 3.67
CA VAL A 217 2.06 11.69 4.53
C VAL A 217 1.61 11.39 5.94
N GLY A 218 2.00 10.23 6.49
CA GLY A 218 1.54 9.81 7.81
C GLY A 218 1.76 8.33 8.09
N SER A 219 1.11 7.82 9.13
CA SER A 219 1.16 6.40 9.52
C SER A 219 -0.13 5.70 9.09
N PHE A 220 -0.08 4.94 8.00
CA PHE A 220 -1.25 4.27 7.41
C PHE A 220 -1.16 2.74 7.52
N MET A 221 0.03 2.19 7.31
CA MET A 221 0.34 0.77 7.51
C MET A 221 1.70 0.63 8.19
N THR A 222 1.67 0.44 9.50
CA THR A 222 2.86 0.35 10.35
C THR A 222 3.35 -1.08 10.54
N ALA A 223 4.59 -1.22 10.98
CA ALA A 223 5.22 -2.42 11.48
C ALA A 223 5.76 -2.16 12.90
N LEU A 224 4.83 -2.01 13.85
CA LEU A 224 5.13 -1.71 15.27
C LEU A 224 6.06 -0.49 15.42
N GLU A 225 7.21 -0.64 16.06
CA GLU A 225 8.20 0.41 16.33
C GLU A 225 9.28 0.54 15.25
N MET A 226 9.11 -0.11 14.09
CA MET A 226 10.08 -0.09 13.00
C MET A 226 10.42 1.34 12.56
N ALA A 227 11.67 1.76 12.75
CA ALA A 227 12.17 3.02 12.22
C ALA A 227 12.38 2.87 10.71
N GLY A 228 11.39 3.28 9.94
CA GLY A 228 11.42 3.16 8.48
C GLY A 228 10.27 3.87 7.79
N VAL A 229 10.38 3.96 6.48
CA VAL A 229 9.41 4.60 5.59
C VAL A 229 9.09 3.69 4.43
N SER A 230 7.88 3.75 3.91
CA SER A 230 7.53 3.16 2.62
C SER A 230 6.95 4.20 1.67
N LEU A 231 7.38 4.17 0.42
CA LEU A 231 6.80 4.95 -0.65
C LEU A 231 5.83 4.06 -1.42
N THR A 232 4.58 4.50 -1.55
CA THR A 232 3.59 3.91 -2.46
C THR A 232 3.25 4.89 -3.55
N LEU A 233 3.22 4.40 -4.79
CA LEU A 233 2.72 5.10 -5.95
C LEU A 233 1.56 4.30 -6.53
N MET A 234 0.44 4.97 -6.78
CA MET A 234 -0.69 4.44 -7.56
C MET A 234 -0.86 5.34 -8.78
N LEU A 235 -0.82 4.78 -9.99
CA LEU A 235 -1.17 5.52 -11.20
C LEU A 235 -2.66 5.82 -11.18
N VAL A 236 -3.03 7.06 -11.50
CA VAL A 236 -4.41 7.53 -11.42
C VAL A 236 -4.85 8.29 -12.66
N ASP A 237 -6.11 8.10 -13.01
CA ASP A 237 -6.88 9.01 -13.86
C ASP A 237 -7.80 9.89 -13.00
N GLU A 238 -8.55 10.80 -13.63
CA GLU A 238 -9.47 11.70 -12.92
C GLU A 238 -10.58 10.94 -12.17
N GLU A 239 -11.04 9.80 -12.68
CA GLU A 239 -12.03 8.97 -12.01
C GLU A 239 -11.48 8.42 -10.68
N LEU A 240 -10.26 7.87 -10.72
CA LEU A 240 -9.62 7.30 -9.53
C LEU A 240 -9.25 8.38 -8.52
N VAL A 241 -8.85 9.58 -8.96
CA VAL A 241 -8.68 10.75 -8.07
C VAL A 241 -9.99 11.09 -7.38
N GLY A 242 -11.12 11.13 -8.10
CA GLY A 242 -12.43 11.37 -7.50
C GLY A 242 -12.81 10.33 -6.43
N LEU A 243 -12.50 9.05 -6.65
CA LEU A 243 -12.72 7.99 -5.65
C LEU A 243 -11.81 8.14 -4.42
N ILE A 244 -10.57 8.61 -4.61
CA ILE A 244 -9.63 8.90 -3.51
C ILE A 244 -10.11 10.10 -2.68
N ASP A 245 -10.71 11.10 -3.33
CA ASP A 245 -11.20 12.32 -2.68
C ASP A 245 -12.57 12.18 -2.03
N ALA A 246 -13.36 11.16 -2.40
CA ALA A 246 -14.71 10.98 -1.85
C ALA A 246 -14.70 10.96 -0.30
N ASP A 247 -15.71 11.55 0.32
CA ASP A 247 -15.76 11.64 1.79
C ASP A 247 -15.80 10.26 2.44
N THR A 248 -15.23 10.16 3.64
CA THR A 248 -15.34 8.96 4.46
C THR A 248 -15.26 9.30 5.95
N THR A 249 -15.93 8.48 6.75
CA THR A 249 -15.90 8.53 8.22
C THR A 249 -14.78 7.67 8.81
N ALA A 250 -13.94 7.05 7.97
CA ALA A 250 -12.80 6.26 8.41
C ALA A 250 -11.79 7.13 9.18
N VAL A 251 -11.62 6.87 10.47
CA VAL A 251 -10.89 7.71 11.43
C VAL A 251 -9.44 8.03 11.05
N ALA A 252 -8.80 7.16 10.27
CA ALA A 252 -7.40 7.29 9.89
C ALA A 252 -7.21 7.77 8.44
N TRP A 253 -8.30 7.98 7.69
CA TRP A 253 -8.21 8.58 6.35
C TRP A 253 -8.16 10.11 6.50
N PRO A 254 -7.17 10.80 5.93
CA PRO A 254 -6.91 12.20 6.25
C PRO A 254 -7.93 13.19 5.66
N ASN A 255 -8.90 12.73 4.85
CA ASN A 255 -9.90 13.56 4.15
C ASN A 255 -9.26 14.81 3.53
N LEU A 256 -8.38 14.58 2.56
CA LEU A 256 -7.57 15.63 1.93
C LEU A 256 -8.45 16.68 1.25
N PRO A 257 -8.04 17.96 1.24
CA PRO A 257 -8.64 18.94 0.34
C PRO A 257 -8.49 18.50 -1.12
N ALA A 258 -9.51 18.73 -1.95
CA ALA A 258 -9.52 18.41 -3.38
C ALA A 258 -8.63 19.37 -4.21
N ALA A 259 -7.36 19.51 -3.83
CA ALA A 259 -6.35 20.30 -4.51
C ALA A 259 -5.18 19.40 -4.92
N PRO A 260 -4.56 19.64 -6.10
CA PRO A 260 -3.31 18.98 -6.47
C PRO A 260 -2.25 19.19 -5.39
N ALA A 261 -1.48 18.15 -5.07
CA ALA A 261 -0.42 18.24 -4.06
C ALA A 261 0.67 19.24 -4.45
N THR A 262 0.90 19.42 -5.75
CA THR A 262 1.79 20.45 -6.28
C THR A 262 1.08 21.25 -7.35
N SER A 263 1.27 22.57 -7.30
CA SER A 263 0.93 23.46 -8.41
C SER A 263 2.20 23.58 -9.24
N GLN A 264 2.24 22.95 -10.42
CA GLN A 264 3.18 23.41 -11.43
C GLN A 264 2.81 24.88 -11.68
N ARG A 265 3.67 25.81 -11.25
CA ARG A 265 3.57 27.19 -11.72
C ARG A 265 3.77 27.09 -13.23
N GLN A 266 2.71 27.30 -13.99
CA GLN A 266 2.88 27.68 -15.39
C GLN A 266 3.58 29.03 -15.36
N GLU A 267 4.86 29.03 -15.73
CA GLU A 267 5.57 30.27 -16.09
C GLU A 267 5.00 30.85 -17.39
#